data_AF-A0A525VNI6-F1
#
_entry.id   AF-A0A525VNI6-F1
#
_cell.length_a   1.000
_cell.length_b   1.000
_cell.length_c   1.000
_cell.angle_alpha   90.00
_cell.angle_beta   90.00
_cell.angle_gamma   90.00
#
_symmetry.space_group_name_H-M   'P 1'
#
loop_
_entity.id
_entity.type
_entity.pdbx_description
1 polymer ?
#
loop_
_entity_poly.entity_id
_entity_poly.type
_entity_poly.pdbx_seq_one_letter_code
_entity_poly.pdbx_strand_id
1 'polypeptide(L)'
;MMIPDVIRQLVEEQEDMQLVGDCRGPMHILQETGRTKADAVILAHEAAKETSLCSQLLAVYPDLTILSVTPDLASGFTQQLRSSRRDCVTVPQQNIIQSLREAVRHSCSVRNS
;
A
#
# COMPACT_ATOMS: atom_id res chain seq x y z
N MET A 1 19.39 -0.22 8.68
CA MET A 1 17.98 -0.35 9.10
C MET A 1 17.24 -1.04 7.97
N MET A 2 16.45 -2.09 8.25
CA MET A 2 15.72 -2.78 7.19
C MET A 2 14.49 -1.95 6.80
N ILE A 3 14.04 -2.05 5.55
CA ILE A 3 12.86 -1.30 5.06
C ILE A 3 11.62 -1.47 5.94
N PRO A 4 11.26 -2.67 6.42
CA PRO A 4 10.09 -2.84 7.28
C PRO A 4 10.19 -2.01 8.57
N ASP A 5 11.40 -1.85 9.12
CA ASP A 5 11.60 -1.04 10.33
C ASP A 5 11.40 0.45 10.04
N VAL A 6 11.84 0.94 8.87
CA VAL A 6 11.67 2.35 8.48
C VAL A 6 10.20 2.66 8.26
N ILE A 7 9.50 1.78 7.53
CA ILE A 7 8.07 1.94 7.30
C ILE A 7 7.28 1.83 8.61
N ARG A 8 7.62 0.88 9.48
CA ARG A 8 6.99 0.75 10.80
C ARG A 8 7.15 2.04 11.60
N GLN A 9 8.37 2.56 11.70
CA GLN A 9 8.62 3.81 12.43
C GLN A 9 7.82 4.98 11.82
N LEU A 10 7.83 5.14 10.50
CA LEU A 10 7.08 6.20 9.83
C LEU A 10 5.57 6.13 10.09
N VAL A 11 5.00 4.93 10.19
CA VAL A 11 3.58 4.72 10.50
C VAL A 11 3.29 4.94 11.98
N GLU A 12 4.15 4.45 12.88
CA GLU A 12 4.02 4.64 14.33
C GLU A 12 4.14 6.11 14.75
N GLU A 13 4.86 6.93 13.96
CA GLU A 13 4.93 8.38 14.14
C GLU A 13 3.64 9.12 13.73
N GLN A 14 2.68 8.44 13.09
CA GLN A 14 1.40 9.05 12.71
C GLN A 14 0.29 8.72 13.73
N GLU A 15 -0.40 9.75 14.21
CA GLU A 15 -1.55 9.59 15.10
C GLU A 15 -2.81 9.04 14.37
N ASP A 16 -2.88 9.19 13.05
CA ASP A 16 -4.02 8.79 12.22
C ASP A 16 -3.83 7.46 11.48
N MET A 17 -2.73 6.73 11.75
CA MET A 17 -2.44 5.45 11.10
C MET A 17 -2.04 4.41 12.13
N GLN A 18 -2.32 3.15 11.80
CA GLN A 18 -1.94 2.01 12.63
C GLN A 18 -1.39 0.89 11.76
N LEU A 19 -0.25 0.33 12.17
CA LEU A 19 0.24 -0.91 11.58
C LEU A 19 -0.58 -2.08 12.14
N VAL A 20 -1.46 -2.64 11.31
CA VAL A 20 -2.35 -3.75 11.70
C VAL A 20 -1.78 -5.14 11.40
N GLY A 21 -0.68 -5.22 10.64
CA GLY A 21 0.00 -6.49 10.35
C GLY A 21 1.36 -6.28 9.69
N ASP A 22 2.28 -7.21 9.94
CA ASP A 22 3.58 -7.32 9.26
C ASP A 22 3.72 -8.76 8.76
N CYS A 23 3.73 -8.92 7.45
CA CYS A 23 3.55 -10.20 6.80
C CYS A 23 4.60 -10.39 5.71
N ARG A 24 5.14 -11.60 5.62
CA ARG A 24 6.01 -11.99 4.51
C ARG A 24 5.30 -13.03 3.64
N GLY A 25 5.23 -12.72 2.35
CA GLY A 25 4.74 -13.63 1.33
C GLY A 25 3.29 -13.39 0.90
N PRO A 26 2.96 -13.70 -0.38
CA PRO A 26 1.68 -13.36 -1.00
C PRO A 26 0.44 -13.84 -0.24
N MET A 27 0.44 -15.11 0.19
CA MET A 27 -0.71 -15.74 0.85
C MET A 27 -1.00 -15.13 2.22
N HIS A 28 0.05 -14.85 3.00
CA HIS A 28 -0.11 -14.30 4.34
C HIS A 28 -0.63 -12.86 4.27
N ILE A 29 -0.15 -12.07 3.30
CA ILE A 29 -0.65 -10.72 3.05
C ILE A 29 -2.14 -10.77 2.70
N LEU A 30 -2.56 -11.64 1.77
CA LEU A 30 -3.98 -11.80 1.40
C LEU A 30 -4.89 -12.15 2.59
N GLN A 31 -4.43 -13.06 3.45
CA GLN A 31 -5.19 -13.49 4.62
C GLN A 31 -5.27 -12.38 5.68
N GLU A 32 -4.15 -11.75 5.99
CA GLU A 32 -4.09 -10.71 7.02
C GLU A 32 -4.78 -9.42 6.57
N THR A 33 -4.71 -9.04 5.30
CA THR A 33 -5.49 -7.90 4.75
C THR A 33 -6.98 -8.10 4.99
N GLY A 34 -7.52 -9.30 4.73
CA GLY A 34 -8.94 -9.59 4.97
C GLY A 34 -9.31 -9.64 6.45
N ARG A 35 -8.45 -10.25 7.26
CA ARG A 35 -8.67 -10.39 8.70
C ARG A 35 -8.64 -9.06 9.43
N THR A 36 -7.68 -8.20 9.09
CA THR A 36 -7.48 -6.88 9.73
C THR A 36 -8.34 -5.79 9.12
N LYS A 37 -8.92 -6.04 7.93
CA LYS A 37 -9.62 -5.04 7.12
C LYS A 37 -8.73 -3.82 6.84
N ALA A 38 -7.46 -4.06 6.51
CA ALA A 38 -6.52 -3.00 6.22
C ALA A 38 -6.99 -2.16 5.02
N ASP A 39 -6.95 -0.83 5.17
CA ASP A 39 -7.24 0.11 4.07
C ASP A 39 -6.08 0.23 3.07
N ALA A 40 -4.87 -0.08 3.56
CA ALA A 40 -3.63 0.03 2.82
C ALA A 40 -2.67 -1.12 3.10
N VAL A 41 -1.92 -1.53 2.08
CA VAL A 41 -0.82 -2.50 2.16
C VAL A 41 0.43 -1.87 1.55
N ILE A 42 1.56 -1.97 2.26
CA ILE A 42 2.86 -1.52 1.76
C ILE A 42 3.68 -2.76 1.37
N LEU A 43 4.16 -2.81 0.13
CA LEU A 43 4.96 -3.89 -0.43
C LEU A 43 6.35 -3.39 -0.80
N ALA A 44 7.39 -4.18 -0.54
CA ALA A 44 8.74 -3.88 -0.96
C ALA A 44 8.98 -4.47 -2.37
N HIS A 45 9.09 -3.60 -3.37
CA HIS A 45 9.17 -3.97 -4.77
C HIS A 45 10.52 -4.57 -5.14
N GLU A 46 10.59 -5.90 -5.18
CA GLU A 46 11.67 -6.61 -5.88
C GLU A 46 11.26 -6.83 -7.34
N ALA A 47 12.02 -6.22 -8.25
CA ALA A 47 11.67 -5.83 -9.63
C ALA A 47 11.25 -6.93 -10.63
N ALA A 48 10.77 -8.11 -10.23
CA ALA A 48 10.45 -9.19 -11.17
C ALA A 48 9.25 -10.10 -10.84
N LYS A 49 8.64 -10.05 -9.65
CA LYS A 49 7.62 -11.05 -9.23
C LYS A 49 6.29 -10.52 -8.69
N GLU A 50 6.15 -9.21 -8.47
CA GLU A 50 5.04 -8.70 -7.66
C GLU A 50 3.72 -8.43 -8.41
N THR A 51 3.72 -8.43 -9.74
CA THR A 51 2.54 -8.02 -10.51
C THR A 51 1.32 -8.90 -10.25
N SER A 52 1.50 -10.19 -9.93
CA SER A 52 0.39 -11.10 -9.66
C SER A 52 -0.26 -10.88 -8.29
N LEU A 53 0.50 -10.48 -7.26
CA LEU A 53 -0.06 -10.29 -5.91
C LEU A 53 -0.93 -9.04 -5.87
N CYS A 54 -0.47 -7.93 -6.43
CA CYS A 54 -1.26 -6.70 -6.46
C CYS A 54 -2.59 -6.91 -7.18
N SER A 55 -2.58 -7.58 -8.34
CA SER A 55 -3.81 -7.91 -9.05
C SER A 55 -4.76 -8.82 -8.25
N GLN A 56 -4.23 -9.81 -7.52
CA GLN A 56 -5.04 -10.70 -6.68
C GLN A 56 -5.64 -9.96 -5.48
N LEU A 57 -4.84 -9.15 -4.79
CA LEU A 57 -5.32 -8.34 -3.66
C LEU A 57 -6.42 -7.39 -4.10
N LEU A 58 -6.23 -6.70 -5.22
CA LEU A 58 -7.21 -5.77 -5.77
C LEU A 58 -8.46 -6.49 -6.32
N ALA A 59 -8.35 -7.74 -6.77
CA ALA A 59 -9.50 -8.54 -7.19
C ALA A 59 -10.36 -8.99 -6.01
N VAL A 60 -9.76 -9.27 -4.85
CA VAL A 60 -10.46 -9.70 -3.63
C VAL A 60 -10.93 -8.50 -2.81
N TYR A 61 -10.11 -7.45 -2.73
CA TYR A 61 -10.32 -6.24 -1.96
C TYR A 61 -10.22 -5.03 -2.89
N PRO A 62 -11.29 -4.68 -3.62
CA PRO A 62 -11.26 -3.62 -4.64
C PRO A 62 -11.00 -2.23 -4.05
N ASP A 63 -11.41 -2.01 -2.80
CA ASP A 63 -11.22 -0.74 -2.09
C ASP A 63 -9.80 -0.58 -1.50
N LEU A 64 -8.96 -1.62 -1.62
CA LEU A 64 -7.61 -1.65 -1.05
C LEU A 64 -6.66 -0.72 -1.79
N THR A 65 -5.83 -0.02 -1.02
CA THR A 65 -4.71 0.77 -1.55
C THR A 65 -3.39 0.01 -1.39
N ILE A 66 -2.68 -0.24 -2.48
CA ILE A 66 -1.38 -0.92 -2.44
C ILE A 66 -0.29 0.09 -2.74
N LEU A 67 0.67 0.26 -1.84
CA LEU A 67 1.86 1.09 -2.04
C LEU A 67 3.08 0.19 -2.20
N SER A 68 3.65 0.16 -3.40
CA SER A 68 4.90 -0.56 -3.66
C SER A 68 6.06 0.41 -3.53
N VAL A 69 7.06 0.10 -2.71
CA VAL A 69 8.26 0.93 -2.49
C VAL A 69 9.51 0.18 -2.92
N THR A 70 10.46 0.85 -3.55
CA THR A 70 11.73 0.22 -3.93
C THR A 70 12.59 -0.10 -2.71
N PRO A 71 13.56 -1.02 -2.84
CA PRO A 71 14.38 -1.46 -1.72
C PRO A 71 15.20 -0.34 -1.04
N ASP A 72 15.49 0.71 -1.78
CA ASP A 72 16.19 1.91 -1.34
C ASP A 72 15.26 2.99 -0.78
N LEU A 73 13.94 2.75 -0.76
CA LEU A 73 12.89 3.72 -0.42
C LEU A 73 12.94 5.01 -1.25
N ALA A 74 13.72 5.03 -2.35
CA ALA A 74 13.91 6.21 -3.18
C ALA A 74 12.69 6.50 -4.05
N SER A 75 11.94 5.46 -4.39
CA SER A 75 10.73 5.55 -5.19
C SER A 75 9.65 4.63 -4.65
N GLY A 76 8.40 5.04 -4.83
CA GLY A 76 7.27 4.17 -4.64
C GLY A 76 6.17 4.52 -5.62
N PHE A 77 5.27 3.57 -5.84
CA PHE A 77 4.09 3.75 -6.67
C PHE A 77 2.87 3.13 -5.99
N THR A 78 1.72 3.77 -6.15
CA THR A 78 0.46 3.32 -5.58
C THR A 78 -0.41 2.65 -6.64
N GLN A 79 -1.10 1.57 -6.28
CA GLN A 79 -2.02 0.81 -7.12
C GLN A 79 -3.37 0.65 -6.41
N GLN A 80 -4.46 0.85 -7.14
CA GLN A 80 -5.84 0.75 -6.65
C GLN A 80 -6.75 0.20 -7.77
N LEU A 81 -7.79 -0.55 -7.40
CA LEU A 81 -8.83 -0.97 -8.33
C LEU A 81 -9.90 0.14 -8.38
N ARG A 82 -9.77 1.09 -9.31
CA ARG A 82 -10.85 2.04 -9.64
C ARG A 82 -11.42 1.72 -11.01
N SER A 83 -12.62 2.23 -11.28
CA SER A 83 -13.23 2.32 -12.62
C SER A 83 -12.34 3.06 -13.65
N SER A 84 -11.26 3.71 -13.20
CA SER A 84 -10.16 4.21 -14.00
C SER A 84 -8.83 3.81 -13.36
N ARG A 85 -8.09 2.90 -14.01
CA ARG A 85 -6.69 2.58 -13.69
C ARG A 85 -5.87 3.88 -13.71
N ARG A 86 -5.41 4.38 -12.55
CA ARG A 86 -4.48 5.51 -12.49
C ARG A 86 -3.08 4.99 -12.27
N ASP A 87 -2.16 5.47 -13.10
CA ASP A 87 -0.75 5.10 -13.03
C ASP A 87 0.00 5.88 -11.94
N CYS A 88 0.89 5.12 -11.30
CA CYS A 88 2.17 5.46 -10.70
C CYS A 88 2.46 6.95 -10.47
N VAL A 89 2.18 7.44 -9.26
CA VAL A 89 2.87 8.62 -8.75
C VAL A 89 4.19 8.15 -8.17
N THR A 90 5.32 8.51 -8.79
CA THR A 90 6.65 8.31 -8.21
C THR A 90 6.78 9.20 -6.99
N VAL A 91 6.67 8.62 -5.80
CA VAL A 91 6.78 9.40 -4.55
C VAL A 91 8.24 9.42 -4.10
N PRO A 92 8.86 10.60 -3.90
CA PRO A 92 10.14 10.67 -3.19
C PRO A 92 9.96 10.28 -1.72
N GLN A 93 10.98 9.63 -1.15
CA GLN A 93 11.04 9.04 0.20
C GLN A 93 10.36 9.86 1.32
N GLN A 94 10.41 11.19 1.26
CA GLN A 94 9.86 12.08 2.29
C GLN A 94 8.33 12.20 2.30
N ASN A 95 7.61 11.63 1.33
CA ASN A 95 6.16 11.77 1.22
C ASN A 95 5.40 10.43 1.12
N ILE A 96 6.03 9.29 1.40
CA ILE A 96 5.40 7.96 1.32
C ILE A 96 4.08 7.92 2.12
N ILE A 97 4.11 8.40 3.37
CA ILE A 97 2.93 8.48 4.24
C ILE A 97 1.88 9.43 3.69
N GLN A 98 2.29 10.62 3.24
CA GLN A 98 1.38 11.62 2.70
C GLN A 98 0.69 11.13 1.42
N SER A 99 1.43 10.48 0.52
CA SER A 99 0.88 9.89 -0.70
C SER A 99 -0.02 8.69 -0.40
N LEU A 100 0.29 7.88 0.62
CA LEU A 100 -0.60 6.82 1.07
C LEU A 100 -1.92 7.39 1.61
N ARG A 101 -1.84 8.44 2.44
CA ARG A 101 -2.99 9.15 3.00
C ARG A 101 -3.85 9.75 1.90
N GLU A 102 -3.25 10.40 0.91
CA GLU A 102 -3.97 10.92 -0.26
C GLU A 102 -4.63 9.80 -1.07
N ALA A 103 -3.92 8.71 -1.32
CA ALA A 103 -4.46 7.57 -2.05
C ALA A 103 -5.69 6.95 -1.34
N VAL A 104 -5.59 6.70 -0.03
CA VAL A 104 -6.70 6.16 0.79
C VAL A 104 -7.85 7.16 0.91
N ARG A 105 -7.59 8.46 1.09
CA ARG A 105 -8.67 9.47 1.14
C ARG A 105 -9.40 9.58 -0.20
N HIS A 106 -8.67 9.52 -1.31
CA HIS A 106 -9.27 9.61 -2.62
C HIS A 106 -10.05 8.35 -3.01
N SER A 107 -9.78 7.16 -2.45
CA SER A 107 -10.56 5.95 -2.75
C SER A 107 -11.99 6.07 -2.19
N CYS A 108 -12.15 6.74 -1.06
CA CYS A 108 -13.46 7.02 -0.44
C CYS A 108 -14.30 8.11 -1.13
N SER A 109 -13.71 8.95 -2.00
CA SER A 109 -14.39 10.12 -2.58
C SER A 109 -15.35 9.83 -3.73
N VAL A 110 -15.42 8.59 -4.25
CA VAL A 110 -16.28 8.23 -5.41
C VAL A 110 -17.52 7.44 -4.95
N ARG A 111 -18.09 7.79 -3.79
CA ARG A 111 -19.31 7.15 -3.29
C ARG A 111 -20.45 8.13 -2.97
N ASN A 112 -20.46 9.31 -3.60
CA ASN A 112 -21.61 10.22 -3.60
C ASN A 112 -21.59 11.09 -4.87
N SER A 113 -22.21 10.60 -5.95
CA SER A 113 -22.68 11.41 -7.09
C SER A 113 -23.86 10.71 -7.72
#